data_AF-A0A3C0NRC4-F1
#
_entry.id   AF-A0A3C0NRC4-F1
#
_cell.length_a   1.000
_cell.length_b   1.000
_cell.length_c   1.000
_cell.angle_alpha   90.00
_cell.angle_beta   90.00
_cell.angle_gamma   90.00
#
_symmetry.space_group_name_H-M   'P 1'
#
loop_
_entity.id
_entity.type
_entity.pdbx_description
1 polymer ?
#
loop_
_entity_poly.entity_id
_entity_poly.type
_entity_poly.pdbx_seq_one_letter_code
_entity_poly.pdbx_strand_id
1 'polypeptide(L)' 'MSKYWSPVVHGLTPYVPGEQPKLANLVKLNTNENPYGPSPKVIAA' A
#
# COMPACT_ATOMS: atom_id res chain seq x y z
N MET A 1 -6.15 20.82 10.37
CA MET A 1 -7.10 19.93 9.64
C MET A 1 -8.06 20.79 8.83
N SER A 2 -8.44 20.37 7.61
CA SER A 2 -9.21 21.19 6.67
C SER A 2 -10.67 21.37 7.10
N LYS A 3 -11.22 22.58 6.89
CA LYS A 3 -12.63 22.93 7.19
C LYS A 3 -13.67 22.20 6.33
N TYR A 4 -13.24 21.54 5.25
CA TYR A 4 -14.11 20.81 4.33
C TYR A 4 -14.36 19.36 4.76
N TRP A 5 -13.77 18.92 5.87
CA TRP A 5 -13.87 17.53 6.33
C TRP A 5 -15.15 17.36 7.15
N SER A 6 -15.85 16.24 6.94
CA SER A 6 -17.06 15.94 7.70
C SER A 6 -16.70 15.52 9.13
N PRO A 7 -17.61 15.71 10.12
CA PRO A 7 -17.40 15.26 11.49
C PRO A 7 -17.07 13.77 11.61
N VAL A 8 -17.62 12.96 10.70
CA VAL A 8 -17.37 11.51 10.66
C VAL A 8 -15.89 11.23 10.39
N VAL A 9 -15.31 11.88 9.37
CA VAL A 9 -13.89 11.64 9.03
C VAL A 9 -12.96 12.12 10.14
N HIS A 10 -13.36 13.14 10.92
CA HIS A 10 -12.61 13.58 12.09
C HIS A 10 -12.54 12.55 13.22
N GLY A 11 -13.52 11.66 13.33
CA GLY A 11 -13.58 10.63 14.37
C GLY A 11 -12.94 9.29 13.99
N LEU A 12 -12.47 9.14 12.75
CA LEU A 12 -11.89 7.87 12.28
C LEU A 12 -10.46 7.70 12.81
N THR A 13 -10.16 6.50 13.29
CA THR A 13 -8.79 6.03 13.45
C THR A 13 -8.29 5.53 12.09
N PRO A 14 -7.23 6.12 11.50
CA PRO A 14 -6.71 5.64 10.23
C PRO A 14 -6.17 4.21 10.33
N TYR A 15 -6.23 3.49 9.22
CA TYR A 15 -5.48 2.24 9.09
C TYR A 15 -3.97 2.52 9.28
N VAL A 16 -3.34 1.74 10.15
CA VAL A 16 -1.90 1.75 10.34
C VAL A 16 -1.33 0.54 9.61
N PRO A 17 -0.57 0.73 8.50
CA PRO A 17 0.06 -0.38 7.81
C PRO A 17 1.13 -1.03 8.68
N GLY A 18 1.43 -2.30 8.37
CA GLY A 18 2.59 -2.97 8.94
C GLY A 18 3.90 -2.28 8.52
N GLU A 19 4.98 -2.62 9.21
CA GLU A 19 6.31 -2.12 8.88
C GLU A 19 6.71 -2.47 7.44
N GLN A 20 7.34 -1.52 6.75
CA GLN A 20 7.94 -1.74 5.43
C GLN A 20 9.37 -1.18 5.39
N PRO A 21 10.40 -2.04 5.59
CA PRO A 21 11.79 -1.63 5.55
C PRO A 21 12.20 -1.08 4.18
N LYS A 22 13.07 -0.07 4.16
CA LYS A 22 13.64 0.55 2.96
C LYS A 22 15.15 0.31 2.89
N LEU A 23 15.53 -0.90 2.51
CA LEU A 23 16.91 -1.33 2.39
C LEU A 23 17.16 -1.96 1.02
N ALA A 24 18.40 -1.85 0.52
CA ALA A 24 18.80 -2.46 -0.74
C ALA A 24 18.78 -4.00 -0.62
N ASN A 25 18.39 -4.69 -1.69
CA ASN A 25 18.35 -6.16 -1.77
C ASN A 25 17.45 -6.84 -0.71
N LEU A 26 16.36 -6.18 -0.32
CA LEU A 26 15.35 -6.75 0.58
C LEU A 26 14.58 -7.90 -0.09
N VAL A 27 14.52 -9.05 0.56
CA VAL A 27 13.52 -10.09 0.24
C VAL A 27 12.20 -9.70 0.89
N LYS A 28 11.24 -9.24 0.09
CA LYS A 28 9.97 -8.68 0.56
C LYS A 28 8.90 -9.76 0.71
N LEU A 29 8.42 -9.98 1.94
CA LEU A 29 7.44 -11.03 2.28
C LEU A 29 6.26 -10.52 3.14
N ASN A 30 6.14 -9.21 3.34
CA ASN A 30 5.26 -8.61 4.34
C ASN A 30 3.88 -8.13 3.81
N THR A 31 3.64 -8.17 2.50
CA THR A 31 2.38 -7.63 1.90
C THR A 31 1.66 -8.61 0.97
N ASN A 32 2.00 -9.91 1.00
CA ASN A 32 1.38 -10.96 0.18
C ASN A 32 1.43 -10.71 -1.34
N GLU A 33 2.46 -10.03 -1.83
CA GLU A 33 2.65 -9.80 -3.27
C GLU A 33 3.02 -11.09 -4.00
N ASN A 34 2.64 -11.18 -5.28
CA ASN A 34 3.09 -12.26 -6.15
C ASN A 34 4.60 -12.09 -6.44
N PRO A 35 5.41 -13.16 -6.33
CA PRO A 35 6.84 -13.06 -6.65
C PRO A 35 7.12 -12.87 -8.15
N TYR A 36 6.16 -13.16 -9.02
CA TYR A 36 6.28 -13.02 -10.47
C TYR A 36 5.67 -11.70 -10.97
N GLY A 37 6.25 -11.17 -12.05
CA GLY A 37 5.68 -10.02 -12.76
C GLY A 37 4.33 -10.34 -13.41
N PRO A 38 3.61 -9.30 -13.89
CA PRO A 38 2.36 -9.49 -14.61
C PRO A 38 2.56 -10.26 -15.92
N SER A 39 1.47 -10.80 -16.47
CA SER A 39 1.50 -11.52 -17.76
C SER A 39 2.04 -10.64 -18.89
N PRO A 40 2.85 -11.18 -19.83
CA PRO A 40 3.28 -10.45 -21.02
C PRO A 40 2.12 -9.89 -21.85
N LYS A 41 0.96 -10.56 -21.84
CA LYS A 41 -0.26 -10.07 -22.53
C LYS A 41 -0.83 -8.80 -21.90
N VAL A 42 -0.65 -8.60 -20.60
CA VAL A 42 -1.07 -7.37 -19.89
C VAL A 42 -0.09 -6.24 -20.18
N ILE A 43 1.20 -6.55 -20.36
CA ILE A 43 2.22 -5.56 -20.71
C ILE A 43 2.05 -5.06 -22.15
N ALA A 44 1.61 -5.94 -23.06
CA ALA A 44 1.47 -5.64 -24.48
C ALA A 44 0.11 -4.98 -24.87
N ALA A 45 -0.81 -4.81 -23.93
CA ALA A 45 -2.15 -4.24 -24.15
C ALA A 45 -2.16 -2.73 -23.89
#